data_AF-A0A428RHI7-F1
#
_entry.id   AF-A0A428RHI7-F1
#
_cell.length_a   1.000
_cell.length_b   1.000
_cell.length_c   1.000
_cell.angle_alpha   90.00
_cell.angle_beta   90.00
_cell.angle_gamma   90.00
#
_symmetry.space_group_name_H-M   'P 1'
#
loop_
_entity.id
_entity.type
_entity.pdbx_description
1 polymer ?
#
loop_
_entity_poly.entity_id
_entity_poly.type
_entity_poly.pdbx_seq_one_letter_code
_entity_poly.pdbx_strand_id
1 'polypeptide(L)'
;MDETPASPFARLQRLGLLSLAALSLGGILLILFSVNAIANFGGNQRDFATDPWQANFHIGSGLSVQTWVALLGLCFGALSYGMGEAYTQFFDWWCSRQAATQQGLDYARYLNSQPRAPTNLGFRGFPRLVVGRYAVALLTIITSIGYKFGVSEVSISTIMALAPEDIILRLPPVDGFQNGTLSPWFSDTPGGGDNQAFHHMILGNQTAIPRGIFMVGWPNCGDIFGAGDEGELVTKEIIMTGTWRPNEPDDRFYMSTTETKNWTRIESTNKKWLPSSTNGSARATIEYRLSRNGLMEIQWADLGTSKARSEGEVLVEQRSKWELNYLVVEVQRRVDSRGCGFLNDTGTGGVTVLKWDETPVSAEVVFDSMPEFQYWVNAMLSSSGTTPQQGVSAFVRGAMAAWASQAGDTDLFTHLKRSARPFGREERIGTVRIDELDHDSLEYPFFVGARRGTGLYKVAAIVFLLIGVAAVVICGVRIWIGPPKVTSWMGQHFYLSQAGIIKVGQEVEKLATGYDVAPDNVGSLRVGGSQQSLLPDTVELHPEK
;
A
#
# COMPACT_ATOMS: atom_id res chain seq x y z
N MET A 1 0.21 -51.39 -46.91
CA MET A 1 1.43 -50.76 -46.37
C MET A 1 1.18 -50.55 -44.89
N ASP A 2 1.97 -51.21 -44.04
CA ASP A 2 1.92 -51.04 -42.59
C ASP A 2 2.37 -49.62 -42.21
N GLU A 3 1.46 -48.83 -41.63
CA GLU A 3 1.79 -47.51 -41.09
C GLU A 3 2.56 -47.68 -39.78
N THR A 4 3.86 -47.42 -39.81
CA THR A 4 4.65 -47.19 -38.59
C THR A 4 3.98 -46.07 -37.78
N PRO A 5 3.67 -46.27 -36.48
CA PRO A 5 2.99 -45.24 -35.68
C PRO A 5 3.87 -43.99 -35.64
N ALA A 6 3.30 -42.87 -36.07
CA ALA A 6 3.98 -41.57 -36.05
C ALA A 6 4.54 -41.29 -34.64
N SER A 7 5.76 -40.78 -34.56
CA SER A 7 6.38 -40.44 -33.28
C SER A 7 5.46 -39.50 -32.47
N PRO A 8 5.39 -39.63 -31.13
CA PRO A 8 4.51 -38.81 -30.31
C PRO A 8 4.73 -37.30 -30.52
N PHE A 9 5.96 -36.91 -30.84
CA PHE A 9 6.31 -35.53 -31.21
C PHE A 9 5.68 -35.09 -32.54
N ALA A 10 5.73 -35.92 -33.59
CA ALA A 10 5.09 -35.64 -34.87
C ALA A 10 3.56 -35.53 -34.72
N ARG A 11 2.96 -36.29 -33.79
CA ARG A 11 1.54 -36.20 -33.45
C ARG A 11 1.19 -34.86 -32.78
N LEU A 12 2.04 -34.36 -31.87
CA LEU A 12 1.87 -33.05 -31.22
C LEU A 12 2.09 -31.88 -32.19
N GLN A 13 3.04 -31.98 -33.12
CA GLN A 13 3.25 -30.98 -34.17
C GLN A 13 1.99 -30.78 -35.02
N ARG A 14 1.30 -31.87 -35.38
CA ARG A 14 0.04 -31.83 -36.15
C ARG A 14 -1.15 -31.25 -35.38
N LEU A 15 -1.05 -31.15 -34.05
CA LEU A 15 -2.06 -30.52 -33.18
C LEU A 15 -1.82 -29.01 -32.98
N GLY A 16 -0.67 -28.49 -33.44
CA GLY A 16 -0.26 -27.10 -33.24
C GLY A 16 0.36 -26.87 -31.87
N LEU A 17 1.68 -27.02 -31.77
CA LEU A 17 2.47 -26.86 -30.53
C LEU A 17 2.19 -25.54 -29.81
N LEU A 18 2.10 -24.43 -30.55
CA LEU A 18 1.85 -23.12 -29.98
C LEU A 18 0.47 -23.04 -29.31
N SER A 19 -0.55 -23.65 -29.92
CA SER A 19 -1.91 -23.65 -29.37
C SER A 19 -2.03 -24.50 -28.10
N LEU A 20 -1.31 -25.62 -28.05
CA LEU A 20 -1.24 -26.49 -26.87
C LEU A 20 -0.49 -25.79 -25.73
N ALA A 21 0.66 -25.18 -26.04
CA ALA A 21 1.44 -24.40 -25.09
C ALA A 21 0.63 -23.21 -24.55
N ALA A 22 -0.12 -22.51 -25.41
CA ALA A 22 -0.95 -21.39 -25.02
C ALA A 22 -2.08 -21.80 -24.05
N LEU A 23 -2.76 -22.93 -24.30
CA LEU A 23 -3.76 -23.48 -23.37
C LEU A 23 -3.15 -23.92 -22.05
N SER A 24 -2.03 -24.65 -22.09
CA SER A 24 -1.41 -25.19 -20.88
C SER A 24 -0.79 -24.08 -20.02
N LEU A 25 0.04 -23.21 -20.61
CA LEU A 25 0.69 -22.13 -19.88
C LEU A 25 -0.33 -21.10 -19.41
N GLY A 26 -1.25 -20.69 -20.29
CA GLY A 26 -2.34 -19.79 -19.93
C GLY A 26 -3.18 -20.35 -18.79
N GLY A 27 -3.54 -21.63 -18.86
CA GLY A 27 -4.33 -22.29 -17.82
C GLY A 27 -3.60 -22.42 -16.48
N ILE A 28 -2.33 -22.85 -16.50
CA ILE A 28 -1.49 -22.99 -15.30
C ILE A 28 -1.26 -21.63 -14.63
N LEU A 29 -0.91 -20.59 -15.38
CA LEU A 29 -0.69 -19.26 -14.82
C LEU A 29 -1.95 -18.72 -14.16
N LEU A 30 -3.11 -18.96 -14.77
CA LEU A 30 -4.39 -18.50 -14.24
C LEU A 30 -4.76 -19.23 -12.94
N ILE A 31 -4.46 -20.55 -12.84
CA ILE A 31 -4.55 -21.30 -11.58
C ILE A 31 -3.61 -20.71 -10.53
N LEU A 32 -2.36 -20.43 -10.88
CA LEU A 32 -1.38 -19.87 -9.94
C LEU A 32 -1.79 -18.49 -9.43
N PHE A 33 -2.30 -17.60 -10.30
CA PHE A 33 -2.83 -16.29 -9.87
C PHE A 33 -4.02 -16.44 -8.92
N SER A 34 -4.93 -17.36 -9.21
CA SER A 34 -6.05 -17.66 -8.33
C SER A 34 -5.59 -18.17 -6.98
N VAL A 35 -4.68 -19.15 -6.95
CA VAL A 35 -4.14 -19.71 -5.70
C VAL A 35 -3.39 -18.64 -4.90
N ASN A 36 -2.65 -17.75 -5.56
CA ASN A 36 -1.94 -16.64 -4.92
C ASN A 36 -2.88 -15.66 -4.18
N ALA A 37 -4.13 -15.50 -4.64
CA ALA A 37 -5.15 -14.74 -3.93
C ALA A 37 -5.90 -15.60 -2.89
N ILE A 38 -6.26 -16.84 -3.25
CA ILE A 38 -7.04 -17.77 -2.41
C ILE A 38 -6.30 -18.14 -1.12
N ALA A 39 -4.97 -18.25 -1.17
CA ALA A 39 -4.15 -18.53 0.01
C ALA A 39 -4.42 -17.56 1.17
N ASN A 40 -4.85 -16.32 0.87
CA ASN A 40 -5.16 -15.28 1.85
C ASN A 40 -6.67 -15.14 2.16
N PHE A 41 -7.55 -16.02 1.66
CA PHE A 41 -9.00 -15.90 1.87
C PHE A 41 -9.44 -16.05 3.33
N GLY A 42 -8.59 -16.65 4.17
CA GLY A 42 -8.87 -16.92 5.58
C GLY A 42 -8.22 -15.95 6.56
N GLY A 43 -7.34 -15.05 6.11
CA GLY A 43 -6.56 -14.14 6.95
C GLY A 43 -5.69 -14.87 7.98
N ASN A 44 -4.37 -14.80 7.85
CA ASN A 44 -3.58 -14.93 9.08
C ASN A 44 -3.98 -13.74 9.97
N GLN A 45 -4.15 -13.94 11.28
CA GLN A 45 -4.63 -12.92 12.24
C GLN A 45 -3.91 -11.55 12.16
N ARG A 46 -2.77 -11.48 11.48
CA ARG A 46 -1.90 -10.31 11.38
C ARG A 46 -2.10 -9.45 10.12
N ASP A 47 -2.64 -9.99 9.03
CA ASP A 47 -2.82 -9.27 7.75
C ASP A 47 -4.13 -9.67 7.07
N PHE A 48 -5.16 -8.84 7.13
CA PHE A 48 -6.44 -9.10 6.46
C PHE A 48 -6.90 -7.92 5.61
N ALA A 49 -7.51 -8.23 4.46
CA ALA A 49 -8.17 -7.23 3.63
C ALA A 49 -9.34 -6.61 4.40
N THR A 50 -9.43 -5.29 4.41
CA THR A 50 -10.53 -4.56 5.07
C THR A 50 -11.87 -4.84 4.40
N ASP A 51 -11.89 -5.02 3.07
CA ASP A 51 -13.05 -5.52 2.33
C ASP A 51 -13.07 -7.06 2.35
N PRO A 52 -14.11 -7.70 2.92
CA PRO A 52 -14.21 -9.15 2.99
C PRO A 52 -14.35 -9.83 1.62
N TRP A 53 -14.68 -9.10 0.56
CA TRP A 53 -14.80 -9.61 -0.81
C TRP A 53 -13.51 -9.54 -1.61
N GLN A 54 -12.49 -8.89 -1.07
CA GLN A 54 -11.16 -8.80 -1.67
C GLN A 54 -10.18 -9.73 -0.96
N ALA A 55 -9.12 -10.08 -1.67
CA ALA A 55 -8.00 -10.82 -1.11
C ALA A 55 -6.70 -10.24 -1.66
N ASN A 56 -5.77 -9.95 -0.77
CA ASN A 56 -4.44 -9.52 -1.15
C ASN A 56 -3.66 -10.66 -1.82
N PHE A 57 -2.83 -10.36 -2.82
CA PHE A 57 -1.92 -11.34 -3.36
C PHE A 57 -0.87 -11.73 -2.31
N HIS A 58 -0.64 -13.03 -2.12
CA HIS A 58 0.40 -13.49 -1.20
C HIS A 58 1.81 -13.12 -1.70
N ILE A 59 2.03 -13.19 -3.02
CA ILE A 59 3.30 -12.84 -3.67
C ILE A 59 3.04 -11.68 -4.64
N GLY A 60 3.85 -10.62 -4.52
CA GLY A 60 3.82 -9.47 -5.43
C GLY A 60 2.68 -8.48 -5.17
N SER A 61 2.11 -8.44 -3.96
CA SER A 61 1.13 -7.43 -3.52
C SER A 61 1.62 -6.00 -3.68
N GLY A 62 2.93 -5.76 -3.60
CA GLY A 62 3.54 -4.44 -3.82
C GLY A 62 3.63 -4.01 -5.29
N LEU A 63 3.32 -4.88 -6.25
CA LEU A 63 3.26 -4.49 -7.67
C LEU A 63 2.00 -3.67 -7.95
N SER A 64 2.03 -2.84 -8.98
CA SER A 64 0.87 -2.02 -9.35
C SER A 64 -0.28 -2.85 -9.93
N VAL A 65 -1.52 -2.34 -9.81
CA VAL A 65 -2.70 -2.94 -10.45
C VAL A 65 -2.48 -3.10 -11.96
N GLN A 66 -1.84 -2.10 -12.60
CA GLN A 66 -1.56 -2.14 -14.05
C GLN A 66 -0.62 -3.28 -14.44
N THR A 67 0.39 -3.56 -13.61
CA THR A 67 1.33 -4.67 -13.82
C THR A 67 0.59 -6.00 -13.79
N TRP A 68 -0.26 -6.22 -12.78
CA TRP A 68 -1.07 -7.42 -12.67
C TRP A 68 -2.08 -7.57 -13.81
N VAL A 69 -2.75 -6.48 -14.19
CA VAL A 69 -3.64 -6.44 -15.35
C VAL A 69 -2.90 -6.80 -16.64
N ALA A 70 -1.67 -6.33 -16.83
CA ALA A 70 -0.89 -6.69 -18.02
C ALA A 70 -0.54 -8.18 -18.08
N LEU A 71 -0.12 -8.77 -16.95
CA LEU A 71 0.18 -10.20 -16.84
C LEU A 71 -1.05 -11.08 -17.11
N LEU A 72 -2.20 -10.71 -16.53
CA LEU A 72 -3.46 -11.39 -16.82
C LEU A 72 -3.88 -11.21 -18.28
N GLY A 73 -3.66 -10.04 -18.86
CA GLY A 73 -3.91 -9.77 -20.28
C GLY A 73 -3.16 -10.72 -21.21
N LEU A 74 -1.88 -10.99 -20.93
CA LEU A 74 -1.09 -11.99 -21.67
C LEU A 74 -1.69 -13.40 -21.52
N CYS A 75 -2.13 -13.77 -20.31
CA CYS A 75 -2.72 -15.09 -20.05
C CYS A 75 -4.06 -15.27 -20.77
N PHE A 76 -4.96 -14.29 -20.69
CA PHE A 76 -6.23 -14.33 -21.40
C PHE A 76 -6.04 -14.26 -22.92
N GLY A 77 -5.02 -13.55 -23.41
CA GLY A 77 -4.65 -13.56 -24.83
C GLY A 77 -4.19 -14.96 -25.30
N ALA A 78 -3.33 -15.63 -24.53
CA ALA A 78 -2.90 -17.00 -24.81
C ALA A 78 -4.08 -17.99 -24.78
N LEU A 79 -4.94 -17.88 -23.76
CA LEU A 79 -6.13 -18.72 -23.64
C LEU A 79 -7.13 -18.49 -24.77
N SER A 80 -7.33 -17.23 -25.19
CA SER A 80 -8.16 -16.87 -26.33
C SER A 80 -7.71 -17.59 -27.60
N TYR A 81 -6.42 -17.47 -27.93
CA TYR A 81 -5.82 -18.14 -29.08
C TYR A 81 -5.97 -19.67 -28.98
N GLY A 82 -5.58 -20.23 -27.83
CA GLY A 82 -5.61 -21.67 -27.58
C GLY A 82 -7.02 -22.27 -27.64
N MET A 83 -8.02 -21.57 -27.11
CA MET A 83 -9.43 -22.00 -27.12
C MET A 83 -10.06 -21.91 -28.52
N GLY A 84 -9.68 -20.89 -29.31
CA GLY A 84 -10.11 -20.80 -30.71
C GLY A 84 -9.62 -21.99 -31.55
N GLU A 85 -8.35 -22.37 -31.38
CA GLU A 85 -7.76 -23.56 -32.01
C GLU A 85 -8.38 -24.86 -31.46
N ALA A 86 -8.63 -24.95 -30.15
CA ALA A 86 -9.32 -26.09 -29.54
C ALA A 86 -10.71 -26.31 -30.14
N TYR A 87 -11.49 -25.24 -30.25
CA TYR A 87 -12.83 -25.27 -30.84
C TYR A 87 -12.78 -25.78 -32.29
N THR A 88 -11.86 -25.25 -33.09
CA THR A 88 -11.69 -25.65 -34.50
C THR A 88 -11.30 -27.12 -34.61
N GLN A 89 -10.37 -27.58 -33.75
CA GLN A 89 -9.98 -29.00 -33.72
C GLN A 89 -11.15 -29.91 -33.33
N PHE A 90 -11.96 -29.56 -32.32
CA PHE A 90 -13.12 -30.37 -31.92
C PHE A 90 -14.17 -30.41 -33.02
N PHE A 91 -14.40 -29.30 -33.72
CA PHE A 91 -15.25 -29.21 -34.88
C PHE A 91 -14.79 -30.18 -35.99
N ASP A 92 -13.51 -30.10 -36.38
CA ASP A 92 -12.93 -30.95 -37.43
C ASP A 92 -12.89 -32.43 -37.02
N TRP A 93 -12.65 -32.73 -35.75
CA TRP A 93 -12.71 -34.09 -35.22
C TRP A 93 -14.13 -34.67 -35.31
N TRP A 94 -15.14 -33.88 -34.92
CA TRP A 94 -16.54 -34.29 -35.03
C TRP A 94 -16.93 -34.57 -36.50
N CYS A 95 -16.56 -33.66 -37.41
CA CYS A 95 -16.79 -33.83 -38.85
C CYS A 95 -16.03 -35.04 -39.43
N SER A 96 -14.79 -35.28 -38.98
CA SER A 96 -14.02 -36.49 -39.34
C SER A 96 -14.75 -37.77 -38.94
N ARG A 97 -15.39 -37.76 -37.77
CA ARG A 97 -16.15 -38.89 -37.25
C ARG A 97 -17.46 -39.11 -38.03
N GLN A 98 -18.13 -38.05 -38.46
CA GLN A 98 -19.27 -38.13 -39.38
C GLN A 98 -18.87 -38.64 -40.77
N ALA A 99 -17.74 -38.17 -41.31
CA ALA A 99 -17.23 -38.62 -42.62
C ALA A 99 -16.85 -40.11 -42.65
N ALA A 100 -16.57 -40.72 -41.50
CA ALA A 100 -16.32 -42.15 -41.37
C ALA A 100 -17.61 -43.01 -41.29
N THR A 101 -18.80 -42.39 -41.21
CA THR A 101 -20.08 -43.11 -41.18
C THR A 101 -20.59 -43.42 -42.59
N GLN A 102 -21.50 -44.39 -42.71
CA GLN A 102 -22.10 -44.78 -44.01
C GLN A 102 -22.84 -43.64 -44.72
N GLN A 103 -23.36 -42.68 -43.95
CA GLN A 103 -24.05 -41.50 -44.48
C GLN A 103 -23.07 -40.48 -45.10
N GLY A 104 -21.79 -40.51 -44.70
CA GLY A 104 -20.79 -39.51 -45.08
C GLY A 104 -21.03 -38.13 -44.46
N LEU A 105 -20.08 -37.21 -44.65
CA LEU A 105 -20.20 -35.82 -44.21
C LEU A 105 -20.70 -34.97 -45.38
N ASP A 106 -21.78 -34.21 -45.18
CA ASP A 106 -22.21 -33.18 -46.16
C ASP A 106 -21.12 -32.12 -46.28
N TYR A 107 -20.42 -32.14 -47.42
CA TYR A 107 -19.21 -31.36 -47.61
C TYR A 107 -19.50 -29.87 -47.83
N ALA A 108 -20.64 -29.56 -48.46
CA ALA A 108 -21.09 -28.18 -48.62
C ALA A 108 -21.40 -27.55 -47.25
N ARG A 109 -22.10 -28.28 -46.37
CA ARG A 109 -22.36 -27.82 -44.99
C ARG A 109 -21.10 -27.67 -44.16
N TYR A 110 -20.15 -28.58 -44.30
CA TYR A 110 -18.84 -28.49 -43.64
C TYR A 110 -18.09 -27.24 -44.07
N LEU A 111 -18.00 -26.97 -45.38
CA LEU A 111 -17.34 -25.79 -45.94
C LEU A 111 -18.00 -24.49 -45.46
N ASN A 112 -19.33 -24.43 -45.50
CA ASN A 112 -20.11 -23.29 -45.04
C ASN A 112 -20.06 -23.08 -43.50
N SER A 113 -19.41 -23.97 -42.76
CA SER A 113 -19.21 -23.86 -41.31
C SER A 113 -17.77 -23.51 -40.93
N GLN A 114 -16.87 -23.41 -41.90
CA GLN A 114 -15.47 -23.11 -41.67
C GLN A 114 -15.25 -21.69 -41.14
N PRO A 115 -14.14 -21.45 -40.42
CA PRO A 115 -13.87 -20.16 -39.81
C PRO A 115 -13.88 -18.96 -40.78
N ARG A 116 -13.55 -19.21 -42.04
CA ARG A 116 -13.41 -18.20 -43.11
C ARG A 116 -14.56 -18.19 -44.11
N ALA A 117 -15.60 -19.01 -43.90
CA ALA A 117 -16.73 -19.07 -44.82
C ALA A 117 -17.50 -17.74 -44.83
N PRO A 118 -17.99 -17.29 -46.01
CA PRO A 118 -18.74 -16.04 -46.13
C PRO A 118 -20.01 -16.07 -45.25
N THR A 119 -20.15 -15.04 -44.42
CA THR A 119 -21.15 -14.96 -43.33
C THR A 119 -22.58 -14.65 -43.78
N ASN A 120 -22.81 -14.40 -45.07
CA ASN A 120 -24.06 -13.80 -45.55
C ASN A 120 -25.32 -14.64 -45.32
N LEU A 121 -25.22 -15.95 -45.05
CA LEU A 121 -26.38 -16.83 -44.82
C LEU A 121 -26.03 -17.96 -43.83
N GLY A 122 -25.94 -17.65 -42.53
CA GLY A 122 -25.61 -18.60 -41.43
C GLY A 122 -26.48 -19.86 -41.28
N PHE A 123 -27.37 -20.14 -42.24
CA PHE A 123 -28.26 -21.30 -42.31
C PHE A 123 -27.78 -22.40 -43.27
N ARG A 124 -26.72 -22.19 -44.06
CA ARG A 124 -26.19 -23.19 -45.01
C ARG A 124 -25.08 -24.09 -44.45
N GLY A 125 -24.60 -23.81 -43.24
CA GLY A 125 -23.66 -24.65 -42.49
C GLY A 125 -24.35 -25.52 -41.43
N PHE A 126 -23.58 -26.11 -40.52
CA PHE A 126 -24.06 -26.75 -39.30
C PHE A 126 -24.41 -25.68 -38.25
N PRO A 127 -25.69 -25.34 -38.02
CA PRO A 127 -26.05 -24.14 -37.28
C PRO A 127 -25.57 -24.16 -35.83
N ARG A 128 -25.63 -25.33 -35.17
CA ARG A 128 -25.15 -25.50 -33.79
C ARG A 128 -23.66 -25.22 -33.64
N LEU A 129 -22.88 -25.60 -34.65
CA LEU A 129 -21.43 -25.39 -34.63
C LEU A 129 -21.13 -23.92 -34.88
N VAL A 130 -21.70 -23.32 -35.92
CA VAL A 130 -21.56 -21.88 -36.20
C VAL A 130 -21.95 -21.02 -34.98
N VAL A 131 -23.08 -21.31 -34.32
CA VAL A 131 -23.50 -20.62 -33.08
C VAL A 131 -22.50 -20.85 -31.94
N GLY A 132 -22.02 -22.09 -31.75
CA GLY A 132 -21.01 -22.40 -30.75
C GLY A 132 -19.72 -21.60 -30.92
N ARG A 133 -19.27 -21.40 -32.17
CA ARG A 133 -18.10 -20.57 -32.48
C ARG A 133 -18.31 -19.12 -32.05
N TYR A 134 -19.47 -18.54 -32.40
CA TYR A 134 -19.80 -17.17 -32.00
C TYR A 134 -19.91 -17.04 -30.48
N ALA A 135 -20.45 -18.06 -29.79
CA ALA A 135 -20.49 -18.08 -28.33
C ALA A 135 -19.08 -18.10 -27.71
N VAL A 136 -18.16 -18.91 -28.22
CA VAL A 136 -16.75 -18.94 -27.76
C VAL A 136 -16.05 -17.59 -28.01
N ALA A 137 -16.27 -16.99 -29.19
CA ALA A 137 -15.73 -15.67 -29.50
C ALA A 137 -16.30 -14.58 -28.58
N LEU A 138 -17.60 -14.60 -28.30
CA LEU A 138 -18.24 -13.67 -27.39
C LEU A 138 -17.73 -13.85 -25.95
N LEU A 139 -17.60 -15.08 -25.46
CA LEU A 139 -17.03 -15.39 -24.15
C LEU A 139 -15.60 -14.85 -24.03
N THR A 140 -14.81 -14.98 -25.09
CA THR A 140 -13.45 -14.44 -25.18
C THR A 140 -13.43 -12.92 -25.05
N ILE A 141 -14.33 -12.23 -25.75
CA ILE A 141 -14.46 -10.76 -25.65
C ILE A 141 -14.83 -10.37 -24.22
N ILE A 142 -15.85 -11.03 -23.64
CA ILE A 142 -16.30 -10.76 -22.27
C ILE A 142 -15.17 -10.97 -21.28
N THR A 143 -14.42 -12.08 -21.38
CA THR A 143 -13.28 -12.33 -20.46
C THR A 143 -12.15 -11.34 -20.66
N SER A 144 -11.83 -10.94 -21.91
CA SER A 144 -10.77 -9.96 -22.21
C SER A 144 -11.02 -8.55 -21.65
N ILE A 145 -12.29 -8.23 -21.35
CA ILE A 145 -12.70 -7.00 -20.68
C ILE A 145 -12.84 -7.25 -19.18
N GLY A 146 -13.53 -8.32 -18.81
CA GLY A 146 -13.93 -8.65 -17.45
C GLY A 146 -12.76 -8.88 -16.49
N TYR A 147 -11.64 -9.46 -16.96
CA TYR A 147 -10.52 -9.75 -16.06
C TYR A 147 -9.92 -8.49 -15.43
N LYS A 148 -10.02 -7.33 -16.11
CA LYS A 148 -9.49 -6.05 -15.63
C LYS A 148 -10.20 -5.57 -14.37
N PHE A 149 -11.47 -5.93 -14.23
CA PHE A 149 -12.29 -5.61 -13.05
C PHE A 149 -12.11 -6.61 -11.91
N GLY A 150 -11.38 -7.70 -12.15
CA GLY A 150 -11.07 -8.68 -11.11
C GLY A 150 -9.94 -8.25 -10.18
N VAL A 151 -8.99 -7.45 -10.69
CA VAL A 151 -7.84 -6.94 -9.93
C VAL A 151 -8.19 -5.61 -9.28
N SER A 152 -7.83 -5.47 -8.01
CA SER A 152 -8.08 -4.24 -7.26
C SER A 152 -6.90 -3.84 -6.39
N GLU A 153 -6.86 -2.57 -6.02
CA GLU A 153 -6.12 -2.11 -4.85
C GLU A 153 -6.86 -2.62 -3.61
N VAL A 154 -6.11 -3.14 -2.64
CA VAL A 154 -6.63 -3.76 -1.42
C VAL A 154 -6.01 -3.04 -0.23
N SER A 155 -6.83 -2.57 0.69
CA SER A 155 -6.38 -2.06 1.99
C SER A 155 -6.27 -3.24 2.95
N ILE A 156 -5.10 -3.39 3.58
CA ILE A 156 -4.71 -4.52 4.42
C ILE A 156 -4.50 -3.98 5.82
N SER A 157 -5.35 -4.39 6.77
CA SER A 157 -5.08 -4.13 8.18
C SER A 157 -3.93 -5.02 8.63
N THR A 158 -2.89 -4.41 9.19
CA THR A 158 -1.64 -5.06 9.56
C THR A 158 -1.17 -4.66 10.95
N ILE A 159 -0.58 -5.63 11.64
CA ILE A 159 0.17 -5.42 12.88
C ILE A 159 1.53 -6.09 12.71
N MET A 160 2.58 -5.28 12.68
CA MET A 160 3.93 -5.76 12.43
C MET A 160 4.96 -5.10 13.32
N ALA A 161 5.88 -5.89 13.86
CA ALA A 161 7.12 -5.38 14.42
C ALA A 161 8.00 -4.85 13.27
N LEU A 162 8.60 -3.69 13.47
CA LEU A 162 9.53 -3.05 12.54
C LEU A 162 10.95 -3.21 13.07
N ALA A 163 11.94 -3.23 12.18
CA ALA A 163 13.33 -3.28 12.63
C ALA A 163 13.69 -1.93 13.29
N PRO A 164 14.44 -1.92 14.41
CA PRO A 164 14.87 -0.65 15.04
C PRO A 164 15.70 0.26 14.12
N GLU A 165 16.33 -0.32 13.10
CA GLU A 165 17.11 0.39 12.07
C GLU A 165 16.25 1.08 11.00
N ASP A 166 15.00 0.66 10.83
CA ASP A 166 14.05 1.23 9.88
C ASP A 166 13.52 2.60 10.32
N ILE A 167 13.55 2.86 11.62
CA ILE A 167 13.08 4.10 12.24
C ILE A 167 14.22 4.71 13.02
N ILE A 168 14.75 5.82 12.57
CA ILE A 168 15.82 6.51 13.30
C ILE A 168 15.18 7.60 14.14
N LEU A 169 15.19 7.44 15.46
CA LEU A 169 14.82 8.51 16.38
C LEU A 169 16.00 9.48 16.54
N ARG A 170 15.72 10.78 16.45
CA ARG A 170 16.71 11.84 16.56
C ARG A 170 16.31 12.84 17.62
N LEU A 171 17.32 13.51 18.17
CA LEU A 171 17.10 14.72 18.95
C LEU A 171 16.49 15.82 18.08
N PRO A 172 15.48 16.55 18.56
CA PRO A 172 15.03 17.78 17.90
C PRO A 172 16.23 18.74 17.79
N PRO A 173 16.59 19.20 16.58
CA PRO A 173 17.75 20.06 16.40
C PRO A 173 17.53 21.38 17.12
N VAL A 174 18.55 21.87 17.83
CA VAL A 174 18.50 23.19 18.51
C VAL A 174 18.44 24.32 17.49
N ASP A 175 18.93 24.09 16.27
CA ASP A 175 18.78 25.04 15.18
C ASP A 175 17.30 25.23 14.83
N GLY A 176 16.89 26.48 14.56
CA GLY A 176 15.50 26.78 14.22
C GLY A 176 15.03 26.12 12.91
N PHE A 177 15.96 25.83 11.99
CA PHE A 177 15.70 25.18 10.71
C PHE A 177 16.71 24.08 10.42
N GLN A 178 16.25 22.95 9.91
CA GLN A 178 17.10 21.88 9.41
C GLN A 178 16.55 21.39 8.06
N ASN A 179 17.34 21.41 6.99
CA ASN A 179 16.92 20.96 5.65
C ASN A 179 15.59 21.56 5.14
N GLY A 180 15.29 22.81 5.49
CA GLY A 180 14.07 23.50 5.07
C GLY A 180 12.82 23.17 5.89
N THR A 181 12.91 22.28 6.89
CA THR A 181 11.85 22.08 7.89
C THR A 181 12.17 22.86 9.17
N LEU A 182 11.11 23.39 9.78
CA LEU A 182 11.18 24.10 11.06
C LEU A 182 11.37 23.06 12.17
N SER A 183 12.28 23.30 13.10
CA SER A 183 12.55 22.35 14.18
C SER A 183 11.33 22.20 15.11
N PRO A 184 11.04 20.97 15.61
CA PRO A 184 9.90 20.73 16.50
C PRO A 184 9.84 21.61 17.74
N TRP A 185 10.98 22.01 18.32
CA TRP A 185 10.98 22.90 19.50
C TRP A 185 10.54 24.33 19.17
N PHE A 186 10.46 24.68 17.89
CA PHE A 186 9.87 25.93 17.41
C PHE A 186 8.43 25.71 16.89
N SER A 187 8.19 24.67 16.09
CA SER A 187 6.90 24.43 15.43
C SER A 187 5.81 23.88 16.35
N ASP A 188 6.17 23.02 17.30
CA ASP A 188 5.19 22.35 18.15
C ASP A 188 4.52 23.38 19.07
N THR A 189 3.26 23.17 19.44
CA THR A 189 2.54 24.11 20.29
C THR A 189 1.58 23.40 21.24
N PRO A 190 1.29 23.98 22.41
CA PRO A 190 0.25 23.48 23.29
C PRO A 190 -1.10 23.42 22.56
N GLY A 191 -1.71 22.23 22.50
CA GLY A 191 -2.97 22.01 21.78
C GLY A 191 -2.85 21.95 20.25
N GLY A 192 -1.63 21.93 19.71
CA GLY A 192 -1.38 21.69 18.28
C GLY A 192 -1.67 20.25 17.89
N GLY A 193 -2.35 20.04 16.75
CA GLY A 193 -2.68 18.70 16.24
C GLY A 193 -1.56 18.05 15.40
N ASP A 194 -0.49 18.81 15.11
CA ASP A 194 0.62 18.41 14.24
C ASP A 194 1.97 18.55 14.97
N ASN A 195 1.99 18.32 16.29
CA ASN A 195 3.24 18.28 17.06
C ASN A 195 4.07 17.07 16.65
N GLN A 196 5.40 17.20 16.65
CA GLN A 196 6.30 16.16 16.15
C GLN A 196 7.17 15.55 17.23
N ALA A 197 7.65 16.35 18.17
CA ALA A 197 8.56 15.91 19.23
C ALA A 197 8.17 16.39 20.63
N PHE A 198 7.21 17.31 20.76
CA PHE A 198 6.81 17.85 22.05
C PHE A 198 5.32 17.63 22.34
N HIS A 199 5.04 16.72 23.27
CA HIS A 199 3.70 16.51 23.80
C HIS A 199 3.44 17.41 25.02
N HIS A 200 2.27 18.05 25.06
CA HIS A 200 1.91 19.02 26.10
C HIS A 200 0.77 18.50 26.98
N MET A 201 1.04 18.29 28.26
CA MET A 201 0.01 17.91 29.23
C MET A 201 -0.73 19.15 29.72
N ILE A 202 -1.94 19.37 29.20
CA ILE A 202 -2.83 20.47 29.60
C ILE A 202 -3.97 19.90 30.45
N LEU A 203 -4.06 20.32 31.72
CA LEU A 203 -5.16 19.96 32.62
C LEU A 203 -6.06 21.17 32.85
N GLY A 204 -7.35 21.07 32.50
CA GLY A 204 -8.33 22.12 32.71
C GLY A 204 -8.52 23.04 31.51
N ASN A 205 -8.46 24.36 31.71
CA ASN A 205 -8.70 25.34 30.66
C ASN A 205 -7.60 25.29 29.59
N GLN A 206 -8.00 25.25 28.30
CA GLN A 206 -7.08 25.20 27.16
C GLN A 206 -6.13 26.40 27.07
N THR A 207 -6.37 27.48 27.81
CA THR A 207 -5.49 28.66 27.86
C THR A 207 -4.48 28.63 29.01
N ALA A 208 -4.55 27.62 29.89
CA ALA A 208 -3.61 27.48 30.99
C ALA A 208 -2.25 26.99 30.50
N ILE A 209 -1.19 27.40 31.19
CA ILE A 209 0.18 26.92 30.95
C ILE A 209 0.20 25.40 31.11
N PRO A 210 0.93 24.66 30.26
CA PRO A 210 1.03 23.21 30.39
C PRO A 210 1.54 22.83 31.79
N ARG A 211 1.08 21.69 32.33
CA ARG A 211 1.59 21.15 33.61
C ARG A 211 2.79 20.23 33.42
N GLY A 212 2.96 19.71 32.22
CA GLY A 212 4.11 18.92 31.82
C GLY A 212 4.34 19.03 30.32
N ILE A 213 5.60 18.94 29.92
CA ILE A 213 6.03 18.90 28.53
C ILE A 213 6.94 17.69 28.38
N PHE A 214 6.66 16.84 27.41
CA PHE A 214 7.48 15.67 27.08
C PHE A 214 8.19 15.94 25.77
N MET A 215 9.51 15.95 25.78
CA MET A 215 10.31 15.91 24.57
C MET A 215 10.55 14.46 24.24
N VAL A 216 10.07 14.00 23.10
CA VAL A 216 10.23 12.62 22.59
C VAL A 216 11.16 12.62 21.37
N GLY A 217 11.54 11.44 20.88
CA GLY A 217 12.37 11.33 19.69
C GLY A 217 11.66 11.89 18.45
N TRP A 218 12.38 12.64 17.63
CA TRP A 218 11.90 13.07 16.33
C TRP A 218 12.20 11.98 15.29
N PRO A 219 11.20 11.26 14.77
CA PRO A 219 11.45 10.06 13.99
C PRO A 219 11.79 10.41 12.54
N ASN A 220 12.69 9.62 11.96
CA ASN A 220 12.89 9.52 10.53
C ASN A 220 12.56 8.09 10.11
N CYS A 221 11.44 7.92 9.41
CA CYS A 221 10.99 6.61 8.92
C CYS A 221 11.42 6.30 7.49
N GLY A 222 12.26 7.14 6.87
CA GLY A 222 12.73 6.92 5.51
C GLY A 222 11.58 6.65 4.53
N ASP A 223 11.67 5.53 3.80
CA ASP A 223 10.68 5.09 2.79
C ASP A 223 9.87 3.86 3.24
N ILE A 224 9.81 3.54 4.53
CA ILE A 224 9.15 2.30 5.01
C ILE A 224 7.62 2.33 4.88
N PHE A 225 7.06 3.53 4.82
CA PHE A 225 5.64 3.79 4.64
C PHE A 225 5.37 4.31 3.22
N GLY A 226 4.41 3.69 2.55
CA GLY A 226 3.95 4.10 1.24
C GLY A 226 2.98 5.29 1.29
N ALA A 227 2.64 5.83 0.12
CA ALA A 227 1.68 6.94 -0.03
C ALA A 227 0.22 6.57 0.32
N GLY A 228 -0.05 5.30 0.62
CA GLY A 228 -1.37 4.82 1.01
C GLY A 228 -1.41 4.20 2.40
N ASP A 229 -0.30 4.21 3.13
CA ASP A 229 -0.23 3.64 4.47
C ASP A 229 -0.77 4.64 5.49
N GLU A 230 -1.62 4.15 6.39
CA GLU A 230 -2.28 4.95 7.42
C GLU A 230 -2.35 4.15 8.72
N GLY A 231 -2.07 4.77 9.86
CA GLY A 231 -2.20 4.11 11.15
C GLY A 231 -1.31 4.72 12.23
N GLU A 232 -0.81 3.88 13.12
CA GLU A 232 -0.04 4.26 14.28
C GLU A 232 1.30 3.53 14.31
N LEU A 233 2.36 4.32 14.46
CA LEU A 233 3.68 3.84 14.83
C LEU A 233 3.83 3.95 16.34
N VAL A 234 4.12 2.82 17.00
CA VAL A 234 4.32 2.75 18.43
C VAL A 234 5.78 2.42 18.74
N THR A 235 6.37 3.21 19.63
CA THR A 235 7.77 3.11 20.04
C THR A 235 7.87 3.18 21.56
N LYS A 236 8.94 2.63 22.10
CA LYS A 236 9.27 2.73 23.53
C LYS A 236 10.56 3.50 23.67
N GLU A 237 10.55 4.57 24.44
CA GLU A 237 11.62 5.58 24.45
C GLU A 237 11.98 6.00 25.87
N ILE A 238 13.26 6.31 26.09
CA ILE A 238 13.68 7.17 27.20
C ILE A 238 13.57 8.61 26.73
N ILE A 239 12.79 9.40 27.46
CA ILE A 239 12.46 10.77 27.08
C ILE A 239 12.81 11.76 28.19
N MET A 240 12.92 13.03 27.82
CA MET A 240 13.03 14.12 28.79
C MET A 240 11.65 14.72 29.04
N THR A 241 11.34 15.02 30.30
CA THR A 241 10.12 15.72 30.70
C THR A 241 10.48 16.99 31.46
N GLY A 242 9.80 18.10 31.14
CA GLY A 242 9.74 19.26 32.00
C GLY A 242 8.44 19.21 32.79
N THR A 243 8.52 19.13 34.12
CA THR A 243 7.34 19.19 34.99
C THR A 243 7.22 20.51 35.70
N TRP A 244 6.01 21.07 35.66
CA TRP A 244 5.71 22.27 36.41
C TRP A 244 5.59 21.96 37.90
N ARG A 245 6.37 22.66 38.71
CA ARG A 245 6.25 22.67 40.17
C ARG A 245 5.36 23.86 40.57
N PRO A 246 4.18 23.62 41.16
CA PRO A 246 3.37 24.71 41.68
C PRO A 246 4.12 25.41 42.81
N ASN A 247 4.01 26.73 42.88
CA ASN A 247 4.48 27.48 44.05
C ASN A 247 3.55 27.22 45.23
N GLU A 248 4.01 27.47 46.46
CA GLU A 248 3.13 27.40 47.61
C GLU A 248 2.07 28.51 47.53
N PRO A 249 0.84 28.28 48.03
CA PRO A 249 -0.26 29.24 47.90
C PRO A 249 0.05 30.63 48.50
N ASP A 250 0.93 30.69 49.50
CA ASP A 250 1.31 31.90 50.22
C ASP A 250 2.58 32.58 49.65
N ASP A 251 3.21 31.97 48.64
CA ASP A 251 4.42 32.51 48.03
C ASP A 251 4.10 33.78 47.23
N ARG A 252 4.72 34.89 47.65
CA ARG A 252 4.67 36.16 46.90
C ARG A 252 6.06 36.50 46.40
N PHE A 253 6.18 36.56 45.08
CA PHE A 253 7.43 36.92 44.41
C PHE A 253 7.41 38.38 43.98
N TYR A 254 8.58 39.01 44.00
CA TYR A 254 8.73 40.41 43.60
C TYR A 254 9.81 40.53 42.53
N MET A 255 9.56 41.39 41.55
CA MET A 255 10.45 41.72 40.45
C MET A 255 11.00 43.14 40.69
N SER A 256 12.32 43.29 40.70
CA SER A 256 12.94 44.61 40.85
C SER A 256 12.75 45.45 39.58
N THR A 257 12.41 46.72 39.73
CA THR A 257 12.29 47.65 38.60
C THR A 257 13.64 48.01 37.97
N THR A 258 14.74 47.89 38.71
CA THR A 258 16.07 48.38 38.30
C THR A 258 17.10 47.27 38.11
N GLU A 259 17.02 46.18 38.86
CA GLU A 259 18.00 45.10 38.83
C GLU A 259 17.41 43.79 38.28
N THR A 260 18.19 43.05 37.50
CA THR A 260 17.76 41.76 36.94
C THR A 260 18.29 40.55 37.71
N LYS A 261 19.19 40.70 38.70
CA LYS A 261 19.64 39.63 39.64
C LYS A 261 19.78 38.22 39.00
N ASN A 262 20.53 38.10 37.90
CA ASN A 262 20.78 36.87 37.10
C ASN A 262 19.58 36.33 36.28
N TRP A 263 18.58 37.17 36.03
CA TRP A 263 17.48 36.89 35.10
C TRP A 263 17.72 37.56 33.75
N THR A 264 17.27 36.91 32.69
CA THR A 264 17.14 37.55 31.39
C THR A 264 15.78 38.22 31.31
N ARG A 265 15.76 39.53 31.02
CA ARG A 265 14.55 40.35 31.00
C ARG A 265 14.16 40.74 29.58
N ILE A 266 12.87 40.61 29.27
CA ILE A 266 12.27 41.00 27.99
C ILE A 266 10.95 41.73 28.25
N GLU A 267 10.59 42.66 27.38
CA GLU A 267 9.23 43.22 27.34
C GLU A 267 8.39 42.52 26.27
N SER A 268 7.19 42.07 26.65
CA SER A 268 6.20 41.57 25.71
C SER A 268 5.25 42.67 25.26
N THR A 269 4.94 42.65 23.97
CA THR A 269 3.91 43.49 23.38
C THR A 269 2.51 42.85 23.46
N ASN A 270 2.40 41.58 23.85
CA ASN A 270 1.13 40.90 23.99
C ASN A 270 0.51 41.15 25.37
N LYS A 271 -0.71 41.70 25.39
CA LYS A 271 -1.42 42.03 26.63
C LYS A 271 -1.96 40.80 27.38
N LYS A 272 -2.06 39.64 26.73
CA LYS A 272 -2.58 38.41 27.35
C LYS A 272 -1.69 37.86 28.48
N TRP A 273 -0.46 38.39 28.61
CA TRP A 273 0.42 38.10 29.75
C TRP A 273 -0.05 38.73 31.05
N LEU A 274 -0.79 39.83 30.99
CA LEU A 274 -1.32 40.49 32.18
C LEU A 274 -2.81 40.19 32.33
N PRO A 275 -3.35 40.25 33.56
CA PRO A 275 -4.79 40.16 33.79
C PRO A 275 -5.57 41.18 32.94
N SER A 276 -6.79 40.83 32.55
CA SER A 276 -7.66 41.73 31.77
C SER A 276 -8.04 43.02 32.49
N SER A 277 -7.84 43.06 33.81
CA SER A 277 -8.04 44.24 34.67
C SER A 277 -6.89 45.26 34.61
N THR A 278 -5.76 44.91 33.98
CA THR A 278 -4.58 45.77 33.92
C THR A 278 -4.74 46.86 32.87
N ASN A 279 -4.12 48.03 33.10
CA ASN A 279 -4.29 49.23 32.28
C ASN A 279 -3.98 48.97 30.79
N GLY A 280 -4.74 49.59 29.89
CA GLY A 280 -4.62 49.40 28.44
C GLY A 280 -3.26 49.82 27.84
N SER A 281 -2.44 50.58 28.57
CA SER A 281 -1.06 50.92 28.18
C SER A 281 0.01 50.02 28.81
N ALA A 282 -0.35 49.11 29.71
CA ALA A 282 0.59 48.23 30.40
C ALA A 282 1.23 47.23 29.42
N ARG A 283 2.51 46.93 29.68
CA ARG A 283 3.29 45.92 28.96
C ARG A 283 3.81 44.92 29.97
N ALA A 284 3.76 43.64 29.62
CA ALA A 284 4.30 42.60 30.48
C ALA A 284 5.83 42.63 30.39
N THR A 285 6.49 42.74 31.54
CA THR A 285 7.90 42.42 31.65
C THR A 285 8.03 40.94 32.03
N ILE A 286 8.77 40.18 31.24
CA ILE A 286 9.00 38.75 31.41
C ILE A 286 10.47 38.56 31.81
N GLU A 287 10.69 37.79 32.86
CA GLU A 287 12.01 37.36 33.29
C GLU A 287 12.11 35.85 33.26
N TYR A 288 13.19 35.31 32.71
CA TYR A 288 13.47 33.88 32.75
C TYR A 288 14.93 33.59 33.08
N ARG A 289 15.17 32.40 33.64
CA ARG A 289 16.52 31.89 33.90
C ARG A 289 16.57 30.36 33.83
N LEU A 290 17.75 29.86 33.50
CA LEU A 290 18.08 28.45 33.48
C LEU A 290 19.15 28.21 34.56
N SER A 291 18.95 27.19 35.39
CA SER A 291 19.89 26.80 36.44
C SER A 291 20.60 25.50 36.05
N ARG A 292 21.80 25.29 36.59
CA ARG A 292 22.69 24.14 36.27
C ARG A 292 22.11 22.75 36.61
N ASN A 293 21.01 22.68 37.33
CA ASN A 293 20.39 21.43 37.78
C ASN A 293 19.09 21.10 37.03
N GLY A 294 18.94 21.55 35.78
CA GLY A 294 17.71 21.34 35.01
C GLY A 294 16.49 22.09 35.57
N LEU A 295 16.71 23.05 36.49
CA LEU A 295 15.65 23.93 36.97
C LEU A 295 15.53 25.15 36.06
N MET A 296 14.30 25.41 35.63
CA MET A 296 13.98 26.53 34.75
C MET A 296 12.90 27.34 35.40
N GLU A 297 13.04 28.66 35.34
CA GLU A 297 12.07 29.56 35.95
C GLU A 297 11.73 30.68 35.00
N ILE A 298 10.44 31.01 34.96
CA ILE A 298 9.90 32.13 34.19
C ILE A 298 8.86 32.84 35.04
N GLN A 299 8.90 34.17 35.03
CA GLN A 299 8.00 35.03 35.77
C GLN A 299 7.67 36.28 34.97
N TRP A 300 6.51 36.88 35.22
CA TRP A 300 6.15 38.14 34.58
C TRP A 300 5.34 39.06 35.48
N ALA A 301 5.44 40.36 35.20
CA ALA A 301 4.79 41.42 35.96
C ALA A 301 4.54 42.65 35.08
N ASP A 302 3.66 43.55 35.52
CA ASP A 302 3.55 44.89 34.94
C ASP A 302 4.45 45.88 35.70
N LEU A 303 5.70 46.05 35.25
CA LEU A 303 6.61 47.03 35.85
C LEU A 303 6.25 48.49 35.53
N GLY A 304 5.49 48.73 34.47
CA GLY A 304 5.25 50.07 33.95
C GLY A 304 4.11 50.81 34.65
N THR A 305 3.07 50.10 35.06
CA THR A 305 1.89 50.74 35.69
C THR A 305 1.53 50.24 37.08
N SER A 306 2.14 49.13 37.54
CA SER A 306 1.93 48.64 38.89
C SER A 306 2.59 49.53 39.94
N LYS A 307 1.95 49.63 41.11
CA LYS A 307 2.54 50.31 42.27
C LYS A 307 3.73 49.51 42.79
N ALA A 308 4.93 50.02 42.57
CA ALA A 308 6.13 49.49 43.20
C ALA A 308 6.09 49.72 44.71
N ARG A 309 6.68 48.80 45.46
CA ARG A 309 7.01 48.98 46.88
C ARG A 309 8.06 50.09 47.04
N SER A 310 8.25 50.54 48.28
CA SER A 310 9.26 51.54 48.65
C SER A 310 10.69 51.19 48.19
N GLU A 311 10.96 49.91 47.95
CA GLU A 311 12.25 49.36 47.50
C GLU A 311 12.36 49.23 45.97
N GLY A 312 11.39 49.73 45.20
CA GLY A 312 11.41 49.64 43.74
C GLY A 312 11.10 48.23 43.23
N GLU A 313 10.35 47.43 43.97
CA GLU A 313 9.94 46.08 43.58
C GLU A 313 8.44 45.99 43.32
N VAL A 314 8.07 45.25 42.28
CA VAL A 314 6.68 45.04 41.84
C VAL A 314 6.28 43.58 42.08
N LEU A 315 5.04 43.34 42.47
CA LEU A 315 4.52 41.99 42.65
C LEU A 315 4.51 41.25 41.31
N VAL A 316 5.03 40.02 41.32
CA VAL A 316 4.96 39.12 40.17
C VAL A 316 3.52 38.63 39.99
N GLU A 317 2.99 38.76 38.78
CA GLU A 317 1.64 38.27 38.44
C GLU A 317 1.60 36.75 38.46
N GLN A 318 2.61 36.12 37.88
CA GLN A 318 2.75 34.67 37.90
C GLN A 318 4.22 34.27 37.73
N ARG A 319 4.60 33.24 38.49
CA ARG A 319 5.89 32.55 38.38
C ARG A 319 5.64 31.07 38.11
N SER A 320 6.41 30.51 37.20
CA SER A 320 6.37 29.09 36.86
C SER A 320 7.76 28.51 37.01
N LYS A 321 7.88 27.48 37.85
CA LYS A 321 9.11 26.71 38.08
C LYS A 321 8.98 25.36 37.42
N TRP A 322 10.02 24.94 36.73
CA TRP A 322 10.06 23.70 35.96
C TRP A 322 11.30 22.91 36.32
N GLU A 323 11.17 21.59 36.30
CA GLU A 323 12.24 20.65 36.57
C GLU A 323 12.32 19.61 35.46
N LEU A 324 13.53 19.41 34.94
CA LEU A 324 13.81 18.39 33.94
C LEU A 324 14.08 17.04 34.60
N ASN A 325 13.36 16.00 34.16
CA ASN A 325 13.54 14.62 34.59
C ASN A 325 13.54 13.68 33.36
N TYR A 326 13.93 12.42 33.56
CA TYR A 326 13.82 11.37 32.54
C TYR A 326 12.65 10.43 32.82
N LEU A 327 12.02 9.94 31.75
CA LEU A 327 10.93 8.96 31.83
C LEU A 327 11.13 7.85 30.81
N VAL A 328 10.54 6.68 31.09
CA VAL A 328 10.27 5.68 30.06
C VAL A 328 8.81 5.80 29.65
N VAL A 329 8.60 5.96 28.35
CA VAL A 329 7.26 6.14 27.77
C VAL A 329 7.04 5.26 26.56
N GLU A 330 5.76 5.04 26.27
CA GLU A 330 5.27 4.53 25.00
C GLU A 330 4.79 5.72 24.16
N VAL A 331 5.38 5.95 22.99
CA VAL A 331 5.04 7.06 22.09
C VAL A 331 4.28 6.52 20.90
N GLN A 332 3.12 7.11 20.64
CA GLN A 332 2.25 6.81 19.50
C GLN A 332 2.30 7.96 18.50
N ARG A 333 2.61 7.61 17.26
CA ARG A 333 2.75 8.55 16.16
C ARG A 333 1.81 8.21 15.03
N ARG A 334 1.20 9.24 14.44
CA ARG A 334 0.35 9.10 13.26
C ARG A 334 1.22 8.80 12.05
N VAL A 335 0.88 7.72 11.37
CA VAL A 335 1.37 7.40 10.03
C VAL A 335 0.33 7.85 9.03
N ASP A 336 0.72 8.72 8.11
CA ASP A 336 -0.12 9.16 6.98
C ASP A 336 0.77 9.42 5.77
N SER A 337 0.53 8.71 4.67
CA SER A 337 1.06 9.04 3.34
C SER A 337 2.57 9.29 3.31
N ARG A 338 3.36 8.30 3.78
CA ARG A 338 4.83 8.31 3.98
C ARG A 338 5.34 9.05 5.21
N GLY A 339 4.52 9.88 5.84
CA GLY A 339 4.87 10.56 7.09
C GLY A 339 4.66 9.67 8.30
N CYS A 340 5.56 9.76 9.28
CA CYS A 340 5.41 9.15 10.62
C CYS A 340 5.80 10.14 11.74
N GLY A 341 6.02 11.40 11.37
CA GLY A 341 6.68 12.42 12.20
C GLY A 341 5.78 13.05 13.25
N PHE A 342 4.47 12.85 13.16
CA PHE A 342 3.49 13.56 13.97
C PHE A 342 3.01 12.70 15.14
N LEU A 343 2.95 13.27 16.33
CA LEU A 343 2.39 12.64 17.51
C LEU A 343 0.88 12.48 17.34
N ASN A 344 0.32 11.39 17.88
CA ASN A 344 -1.12 11.22 17.93
C ASN A 344 -1.70 12.02 19.11
N ASP A 345 -1.82 13.33 18.93
CA ASP A 345 -2.30 14.27 19.97
C ASP A 345 -3.84 14.38 20.04
N THR A 346 -4.60 13.51 19.37
CA THR A 346 -6.07 13.49 19.49
C THR A 346 -6.53 12.82 20.79
N GLY A 347 -7.05 13.60 21.74
CA GLY A 347 -7.64 13.08 22.97
C GLY A 347 -6.61 12.80 24.09
N THR A 348 -6.63 11.59 24.67
CA THR A 348 -5.95 11.25 25.95
C THR A 348 -4.53 10.67 25.88
N GLY A 349 -3.83 10.64 24.75
CA GLY A 349 -2.38 10.37 24.84
C GLY A 349 -1.68 9.83 23.61
N GLY A 350 -0.91 10.69 22.95
CA GLY A 350 0.20 10.28 22.08
C GLY A 350 1.42 9.81 22.87
N VAL A 351 1.44 10.01 24.19
CA VAL A 351 2.52 9.58 25.09
C VAL A 351 1.92 8.93 26.33
N THR A 352 2.28 7.67 26.59
CA THR A 352 1.88 6.94 27.80
C THR A 352 3.09 6.74 28.70
N VAL A 353 3.00 7.18 29.96
CA VAL A 353 4.10 7.02 30.93
C VAL A 353 4.12 5.59 31.46
N LEU A 354 5.25 4.92 31.29
CA LEU A 354 5.49 3.55 31.77
C LEU A 354 6.29 3.53 33.07
N LYS A 355 7.21 4.49 33.25
CA LYS A 355 7.93 4.66 34.52
C LYS A 355 8.49 6.06 34.68
N TRP A 356 8.36 6.58 35.90
CA TRP A 356 8.99 7.80 36.36
C TRP A 356 10.37 7.51 36.98
N ASP A 357 11.41 8.22 36.55
CA ASP A 357 12.68 8.30 37.28
C ASP A 357 12.74 9.64 38.02
N GLU A 358 13.01 9.57 39.33
CA GLU A 358 13.16 10.76 40.16
C GLU A 358 14.55 11.40 40.02
N THR A 359 15.44 10.77 39.24
CA THR A 359 16.79 11.31 38.98
C THR A 359 16.71 12.55 38.09
N PRO A 360 17.12 13.73 38.58
CA PRO A 360 17.16 14.94 37.77
C PRO A 360 18.14 14.79 36.62
N VAL A 361 17.84 15.45 35.50
CA VAL A 361 18.73 15.46 34.34
C VAL A 361 20.07 16.14 34.75
N SER A 362 21.19 15.41 34.56
CA SER A 362 22.55 15.64 35.09
C SER A 362 22.95 17.08 35.47
N ALA A 363 23.27 17.32 36.75
CA ALA A 363 23.51 18.65 37.34
C ALA A 363 24.76 19.46 36.87
N GLU A 364 25.44 19.07 35.78
CA GLU A 364 26.70 19.69 35.33
C GLU A 364 26.62 20.49 34.02
N VAL A 365 25.52 20.44 33.27
CA VAL A 365 25.41 21.19 32.00
C VAL A 365 25.15 22.68 32.30
N VAL A 366 26.06 23.53 31.84
CA VAL A 366 26.00 24.98 32.04
C VAL A 366 25.58 25.65 30.73
N PHE A 367 24.39 26.26 30.71
CA PHE A 367 23.81 26.96 29.55
C PHE A 367 24.51 28.28 29.14
N ASP A 368 25.77 28.48 29.51
CA ASP A 368 26.49 29.75 29.27
C ASP A 368 26.76 30.02 27.78
N SER A 369 26.44 29.08 26.86
CA SER A 369 26.92 29.12 25.46
C SER A 369 25.91 28.80 24.35
N MET A 370 24.60 28.98 24.54
CA MET A 370 23.60 28.83 23.44
C MET A 370 22.89 30.16 23.09
N PRO A 371 23.60 31.11 22.45
CA PRO A 371 23.04 32.40 22.07
C PRO A 371 21.88 32.29 21.06
N GLU A 372 21.86 31.26 20.21
CA GLU A 372 20.79 31.04 19.24
C GLU A 372 19.45 30.75 19.94
N PHE A 373 19.45 29.87 20.95
CA PHE A 373 18.28 29.59 21.78
C PHE A 373 17.76 30.87 22.45
N GLN A 374 18.65 31.67 23.06
CA GLN A 374 18.28 32.92 23.72
C GLN A 374 17.66 33.91 22.73
N TYR A 375 18.25 34.08 21.55
CA TYR A 375 17.72 34.97 20.52
C TYR A 375 16.28 34.60 20.13
N TRP A 376 16.02 33.32 19.90
CA TRP A 376 14.70 32.82 19.53
C TRP A 376 13.67 32.92 20.66
N VAL A 377 14.03 32.55 21.88
CA VAL A 377 13.14 32.70 23.05
C VAL A 377 12.81 34.18 23.28
N ASN A 378 13.80 35.07 23.16
CA ASN A 378 13.60 36.52 23.28
C ASN A 378 12.63 37.03 22.20
N ALA A 379 12.80 36.60 20.96
CA ALA A 379 11.89 36.95 19.86
C ALA A 379 10.46 36.43 20.10
N MET A 380 10.32 35.17 20.56
CA MET A 380 9.00 34.58 20.84
C MET A 380 8.28 35.30 21.99
N LEU A 381 8.97 35.58 23.10
CA LEU A 381 8.36 36.22 24.28
C LEU A 381 8.01 37.70 24.05
N SER A 382 8.77 38.41 23.21
CA SER A 382 8.51 39.82 22.86
C SER A 382 7.37 40.02 21.85
N SER A 383 7.06 38.97 21.06
CA SER A 383 6.06 38.99 19.99
C SER A 383 4.64 39.28 20.48
N SER A 384 3.89 40.05 19.69
CA SER A 384 2.49 40.40 19.96
C SER A 384 1.52 39.23 19.79
N GLY A 385 1.93 38.19 19.07
CA GLY A 385 1.13 36.99 18.82
C GLY A 385 1.22 35.92 19.92
N THR A 386 2.27 35.96 20.75
CA THR A 386 2.60 34.86 21.67
C THR A 386 1.87 34.99 22.99
N THR A 387 1.00 34.03 23.31
CA THR A 387 0.31 33.96 24.61
C THR A 387 1.24 33.45 25.72
N PRO A 388 0.88 33.60 27.02
CA PRO A 388 1.67 33.04 28.12
C PRO A 388 1.91 31.54 27.98
N GLN A 389 0.86 30.81 27.59
CA GLN A 389 0.93 29.38 27.36
C GLN A 389 1.94 29.02 26.27
N GLN A 390 1.91 29.72 25.14
CA GLN A 390 2.84 29.49 24.03
C GLN A 390 4.27 29.91 24.39
N GLY A 391 4.44 31.05 25.08
CA GLY A 391 5.74 31.56 25.49
C GLY A 391 6.45 30.68 26.51
N VAL A 392 5.72 30.25 27.56
CA VAL A 392 6.27 29.32 28.56
C VAL A 392 6.59 27.97 27.92
N SER A 393 5.72 27.46 27.04
CA SER A 393 6.02 26.24 26.27
C SER A 393 7.28 26.38 25.42
N ALA A 394 7.41 27.45 24.63
CA ALA A 394 8.59 27.66 23.78
C ALA A 394 9.88 27.77 24.61
N PHE A 395 9.83 28.46 25.75
CA PHE A 395 10.96 28.53 26.68
C PHE A 395 11.38 27.15 27.19
N VAL A 396 10.44 26.36 27.70
CA VAL A 396 10.72 25.02 28.24
C VAL A 396 11.20 24.07 27.15
N ARG A 397 10.53 24.03 25.98
CA ARG A 397 10.91 23.15 24.87
C ARG A 397 12.30 23.46 24.33
N GLY A 398 12.60 24.75 24.12
CA GLY A 398 13.93 25.15 23.66
C GLY A 398 15.01 24.82 24.69
N ALA A 399 14.74 24.97 25.99
CA ALA A 399 15.67 24.58 27.05
C ALA A 399 15.91 23.06 27.09
N MET A 400 14.87 22.25 26.88
CA MET A 400 14.99 20.79 26.76
C MET A 400 15.85 20.39 25.56
N ALA A 401 15.61 20.96 24.38
CA ALA A 401 16.38 20.68 23.17
C ALA A 401 17.85 21.11 23.34
N ALA A 402 18.07 22.31 23.89
CA ALA A 402 19.38 22.85 24.18
C ALA A 402 20.16 21.94 25.15
N TRP A 403 19.51 21.47 26.21
CA TRP A 403 20.13 20.55 27.15
C TRP A 403 20.51 19.22 26.53
N ALA A 404 19.57 18.59 25.81
CA ALA A 404 19.81 17.28 25.22
C ALA A 404 20.92 17.31 24.15
N SER A 405 21.05 18.43 23.42
CA SER A 405 22.15 18.66 22.49
C SER A 405 23.51 18.76 23.21
N GLN A 406 23.58 19.47 24.34
CA GLN A 406 24.83 19.64 25.11
C GLN A 406 25.23 18.39 25.90
N ALA A 407 24.25 17.65 26.43
CA ALA A 407 24.51 16.44 27.20
C ALA A 407 25.21 15.35 26.38
N GLY A 408 25.11 15.40 25.04
CA GLY A 408 25.70 14.41 24.15
C GLY A 408 25.19 12.99 24.41
N ASP A 409 24.05 12.87 25.10
CA ASP A 409 23.55 11.64 25.69
C ASP A 409 22.87 10.82 24.58
N THR A 410 23.69 10.06 23.86
CA THR A 410 23.28 9.28 22.68
C THR A 410 22.27 8.18 22.99
N ASP A 411 22.11 7.83 24.27
CA ASP A 411 21.17 6.80 24.72
C ASP A 411 19.76 7.36 24.93
N LEU A 412 19.61 8.68 25.06
CA LEU A 412 18.31 9.34 25.04
C LEU A 412 17.69 9.22 23.64
N PHE A 413 16.39 8.95 23.61
CA PHE A 413 15.64 8.84 22.35
C PHE A 413 16.11 7.67 21.47
N THR A 414 16.67 6.62 22.05
CA THR A 414 16.88 5.34 21.37
C THR A 414 15.68 4.42 21.56
N HIS A 415 15.48 3.51 20.61
CA HIS A 415 14.45 2.47 20.75
C HIS A 415 14.80 1.54 21.91
N LEU A 416 13.93 1.49 22.90
CA LEU A 416 14.01 0.47 23.92
C LEU A 416 13.35 -0.82 23.43
N LYS A 417 14.08 -1.92 23.54
CA LYS A 417 13.46 -3.25 23.47
C LYS A 417 12.37 -3.36 24.53
N ARG A 418 11.34 -4.15 24.26
CA ARG A 418 10.27 -4.39 25.23
C ARG A 418 10.80 -4.86 26.59
N SER A 419 11.77 -5.77 26.59
CA SER A 419 12.38 -6.33 27.81
C SER A 419 13.30 -5.35 28.56
N ALA A 420 13.73 -4.26 27.92
CA ALA A 420 14.61 -3.29 28.56
C ALA A 420 13.82 -2.49 29.61
N ARG A 421 14.28 -2.52 30.86
CA ARG A 421 13.65 -1.84 32.01
C ARG A 421 14.69 -0.93 32.70
N PRO A 422 15.12 0.17 32.06
CA PRO A 422 16.25 0.97 32.56
C PRO A 422 15.99 1.57 33.94
N PHE A 423 14.73 1.89 34.27
CA PHE A 423 14.31 2.42 35.57
C PHE A 423 13.53 1.41 36.43
N GLY A 424 13.72 0.11 36.16
CA GLY A 424 13.07 -0.97 36.89
C GLY A 424 11.62 -1.25 36.47
N ARG A 425 10.80 -1.73 37.41
CA ARG A 425 9.44 -2.20 37.11
C ARG A 425 8.56 -1.06 36.62
N GLU A 426 8.05 -1.21 35.41
CA GLU A 426 7.11 -0.30 34.78
C GLU A 426 5.70 -0.48 35.34
N GLU A 427 5.04 0.64 35.56
CA GLU A 427 3.65 0.76 35.98
C GLU A 427 2.96 1.56 34.88
N ARG A 428 2.01 0.95 34.16
CA ARG A 428 1.32 1.65 33.08
C ARG A 428 0.43 2.72 33.72
N ILE A 429 0.89 3.97 33.74
CA ILE A 429 0.17 5.10 34.31
C ILE A 429 -0.54 5.80 33.14
N GLY A 430 -1.78 5.37 32.86
CA GLY A 430 -2.59 5.95 31.80
C GLY A 430 -3.56 4.96 31.17
N THR A 431 -4.63 5.49 30.59
CA THR A 431 -5.68 4.74 29.88
C THR A 431 -5.45 4.85 28.37
N VAL A 432 -4.62 3.98 27.80
CA VAL A 432 -4.64 3.80 26.34
C VAL A 432 -4.99 2.36 26.02
N ARG A 433 -6.19 2.22 25.44
CA ARG A 433 -6.76 1.03 24.82
C ARG A 433 -5.92 0.62 23.62
N ILE A 434 -4.86 -0.12 23.86
CA ILE A 434 -4.49 -1.21 22.94
C ILE A 434 -4.68 -2.51 23.71
N ASP A 435 -5.85 -2.63 24.34
CA ASP A 435 -6.31 -3.86 24.97
C ASP A 435 -7.10 -4.61 23.89
N GLU A 436 -6.52 -5.67 23.32
CA GLU A 436 -7.22 -6.89 22.84
C GLU A 436 -6.39 -7.79 21.89
N LEU A 437 -5.22 -7.35 21.40
CA LEU A 437 -4.47 -8.11 20.39
C LEU A 437 -3.20 -8.78 20.94
N ASP A 438 -3.34 -9.83 21.77
CA ASP A 438 -2.25 -10.75 22.21
C ASP A 438 -0.83 -10.13 22.22
N HIS A 439 -0.71 -8.99 22.92
CA HIS A 439 0.38 -8.06 22.70
C HIS A 439 1.70 -8.61 23.20
N ASP A 440 1.72 -9.62 24.07
CA ASP A 440 2.89 -10.13 24.79
C ASP A 440 4.03 -10.63 23.86
N SER A 441 3.76 -10.87 22.58
CA SER A 441 4.75 -11.31 21.59
C SER A 441 5.33 -10.23 20.66
N LEU A 442 4.79 -9.01 20.64
CA LEU A 442 5.22 -7.95 19.71
C LEU A 442 6.42 -7.14 20.26
N GLU A 443 7.50 -7.02 19.50
CA GLU A 443 8.65 -6.17 19.85
C GLU A 443 8.46 -4.71 19.36
N TYR A 444 9.02 -3.75 20.11
CA TYR A 444 9.12 -2.35 19.66
C TYR A 444 10.33 -2.17 18.72
N PRO A 445 10.25 -1.25 17.75
CA PRO A 445 9.07 -0.48 17.34
C PRO A 445 8.05 -1.34 16.56
N PHE A 446 6.77 -0.97 16.56
CA PHE A 446 5.76 -1.68 15.78
C PHE A 446 4.74 -0.74 15.14
N PHE A 447 4.16 -1.19 14.04
CA PHE A 447 3.11 -0.48 13.31
C PHE A 447 1.79 -1.21 13.41
N VAL A 448 0.72 -0.46 13.67
CA VAL A 448 -0.66 -0.91 13.63
C VAL A 448 -1.42 0.00 12.68
N GLY A 449 -1.97 -0.56 11.60
CA GLY A 449 -2.68 0.29 10.65
C GLY A 449 -3.13 -0.43 9.40
N ALA A 450 -3.47 0.35 8.38
CA ALA A 450 -3.77 -0.11 7.05
C ALA A 450 -2.59 0.15 6.12
N ARG A 451 -2.21 -0.86 5.34
CA ARG A 451 -1.30 -0.73 4.20
C ARG A 451 -2.04 -0.97 2.90
N ARG A 452 -1.54 -0.40 1.80
CA ARG A 452 -2.07 -0.72 0.47
C ARG A 452 -1.28 -1.83 -0.20
N GLY A 453 -2.00 -2.79 -0.74
CA GLY A 453 -1.48 -3.81 -1.63
C GLY A 453 -2.36 -3.94 -2.86
N THR A 454 -1.99 -4.89 -3.70
CA THR A 454 -2.80 -5.31 -4.84
C THR A 454 -3.26 -6.74 -4.66
N GLY A 455 -4.48 -6.97 -5.11
CA GLY A 455 -5.14 -8.23 -4.92
C GLY A 455 -6.20 -8.50 -5.96
N LEU A 456 -7.07 -9.43 -5.61
CA LEU A 456 -8.12 -9.93 -6.49
C LEU A 456 -9.43 -10.06 -5.71
N TYR A 457 -10.55 -9.77 -6.38
CA TYR A 457 -11.86 -10.11 -5.84
C TYR A 457 -12.00 -11.63 -5.70
N LYS A 458 -12.58 -12.09 -4.58
CA LYS A 458 -12.70 -13.53 -4.28
C LYS A 458 -13.44 -14.28 -5.38
N VAL A 459 -14.51 -13.68 -5.91
CA VAL A 459 -15.30 -14.22 -7.02
C VAL A 459 -14.45 -14.35 -8.29
N ALA A 460 -13.65 -13.32 -8.61
CA ALA A 460 -12.76 -13.35 -9.76
C ALA A 460 -11.71 -14.47 -9.63
N ALA A 461 -11.13 -14.67 -8.43
CA ALA A 461 -10.18 -15.75 -8.19
C ALA A 461 -10.79 -17.13 -8.47
N ILE A 462 -12.03 -17.36 -8.02
CA ILE A 462 -12.75 -18.63 -8.24
C ILE A 462 -13.03 -18.83 -9.73
N VAL A 463 -13.56 -17.81 -10.40
CA VAL A 463 -13.83 -17.87 -11.85
C VAL A 463 -12.55 -18.16 -12.62
N PHE A 464 -11.46 -17.49 -12.25
CA PHE A 464 -10.15 -17.71 -12.85
C PHE A 464 -9.69 -19.16 -12.62
N LEU A 465 -9.80 -19.68 -11.41
CA LEU A 465 -9.39 -21.05 -11.10
C LEU A 465 -10.14 -22.06 -11.99
N LEU A 466 -11.46 -21.88 -12.13
CA LEU A 466 -12.31 -22.74 -12.95
C LEU A 466 -11.92 -22.67 -14.44
N ILE A 467 -11.68 -21.47 -14.98
CA ILE A 467 -11.25 -21.28 -16.37
C ILE A 467 -9.88 -21.94 -16.60
N GLY A 468 -8.93 -21.75 -15.67
CA GLY A 468 -7.59 -22.32 -15.76
C GLY A 468 -7.60 -23.85 -15.76
N VAL A 469 -8.37 -24.46 -14.85
CA VAL A 469 -8.55 -25.92 -14.81
C VAL A 469 -9.21 -26.43 -16.09
N ALA A 470 -10.27 -25.77 -16.57
CA ALA A 470 -10.93 -26.14 -17.82
C ALA A 470 -9.98 -26.09 -19.02
N ALA A 471 -9.12 -25.06 -19.12
CA ALA A 471 -8.14 -24.94 -20.19
C ALA A 471 -7.11 -26.08 -20.20
N VAL A 472 -6.60 -26.46 -19.02
CA VAL A 472 -5.67 -27.60 -18.87
C VAL A 472 -6.35 -28.92 -19.25
N VAL A 473 -7.60 -29.13 -18.80
CA VAL A 473 -8.39 -30.32 -19.18
C VAL A 473 -8.62 -30.36 -20.68
N ILE A 474 -9.03 -29.25 -21.30
CA ILE A 474 -9.22 -29.16 -22.75
C ILE A 474 -7.92 -29.48 -23.49
N CYS A 475 -6.78 -28.96 -23.04
CA CYS A 475 -5.48 -29.30 -23.60
C CYS A 475 -5.22 -30.82 -23.55
N GLY A 476 -5.47 -31.47 -22.40
CA GLY A 476 -5.39 -32.92 -22.25
C GLY A 476 -6.32 -33.68 -23.21
N VAL A 477 -7.56 -33.24 -23.35
CA VAL A 477 -8.52 -33.84 -24.29
C VAL A 477 -8.05 -33.68 -25.73
N ARG A 478 -7.50 -32.52 -26.12
CA ARG A 478 -6.94 -32.31 -27.48
C ARG A 478 -5.81 -33.28 -27.80
N ILE A 479 -4.93 -33.53 -26.83
CA ILE A 479 -3.83 -34.51 -26.96
C ILE A 479 -4.40 -35.93 -27.10
N TRP A 480 -5.38 -36.28 -26.26
CA TRP A 480 -6.02 -37.60 -26.29
C TRP A 480 -6.74 -37.89 -27.61
N ILE A 481 -7.52 -36.93 -28.10
CA ILE A 481 -8.23 -37.02 -29.39
C ILE A 481 -7.25 -37.13 -30.57
N GLY A 482 -6.16 -36.35 -30.54
CA GLY A 482 -5.19 -36.32 -31.64
C GLY A 482 -5.67 -35.50 -32.84
N PRO A 483 -4.85 -35.43 -33.91
CA PRO A 483 -5.14 -34.62 -35.08
C PRO A 483 -6.36 -35.16 -35.85
N PRO A 484 -7.29 -34.29 -36.29
CA PRO A 484 -8.43 -34.71 -37.09
C PRO A 484 -7.99 -35.23 -38.47
N LYS A 485 -8.79 -36.14 -39.05
CA LYS A 485 -8.51 -36.72 -40.38
C LYS A 485 -8.98 -35.81 -41.52
N VAL A 486 -10.04 -35.05 -41.26
CA VAL A 486 -10.57 -34.02 -42.14
C VAL A 486 -10.13 -32.69 -41.58
N THR A 487 -9.35 -31.96 -42.37
CA THR A 487 -8.99 -30.56 -42.15
C THR A 487 -9.38 -29.81 -43.42
N SER A 488 -9.72 -28.52 -43.35
CA SER A 488 -9.97 -27.74 -44.57
C SER A 488 -8.75 -26.88 -44.91
N TRP A 489 -7.99 -27.29 -45.91
CA TRP A 489 -7.09 -26.39 -46.66
C TRP A 489 -7.36 -26.55 -48.16
N MET A 490 -7.28 -25.46 -48.92
CA MET A 490 -7.48 -25.42 -50.38
C MET A 490 -6.73 -26.54 -51.13
N GLY A 491 -5.54 -26.93 -50.66
CA GLY A 491 -4.77 -28.05 -51.22
C GLY A 491 -5.41 -29.43 -51.04
N GLN A 492 -6.22 -29.65 -49.99
CA GLN A 492 -6.99 -30.88 -49.81
C GLN A 492 -8.20 -30.94 -50.74
N HIS A 493 -8.81 -29.82 -51.13
CA HIS A 493 -9.91 -29.82 -52.11
C HIS A 493 -9.46 -30.31 -53.48
N PHE A 494 -8.29 -29.86 -53.93
CA PHE A 494 -7.67 -30.27 -55.18
C PHE A 494 -7.19 -31.73 -55.14
N TYR A 495 -6.62 -32.16 -54.01
CA TYR A 495 -6.20 -33.55 -53.83
C TYR A 495 -7.40 -34.52 -53.74
N LEU A 496 -8.46 -34.15 -53.02
CA LEU A 496 -9.67 -34.97 -52.87
C LEU A 496 -10.49 -35.06 -54.17
N SER A 497 -10.46 -34.02 -55.01
CA SER A 497 -11.06 -34.05 -56.34
C SER A 497 -10.24 -34.91 -57.32
N GLN A 498 -8.90 -34.78 -57.33
CA GLN A 498 -8.02 -35.63 -58.15
C GLN A 498 -8.07 -37.10 -57.74
N ALA A 499 -8.22 -37.40 -56.45
CA ALA A 499 -8.34 -38.77 -55.94
C ALA A 499 -9.72 -39.42 -56.17
N GLY A 500 -10.67 -38.72 -56.82
CA GLY A 500 -12.02 -39.24 -57.09
C GLY A 500 -12.90 -39.42 -55.85
N ILE A 501 -12.49 -38.87 -54.70
CA ILE A 501 -13.19 -39.01 -53.40
C ILE A 501 -14.43 -38.10 -53.35
N ILE A 502 -14.46 -37.05 -54.19
CA ILE A 502 -15.57 -36.11 -54.34
C ILE A 502 -15.89 -35.97 -55.83
N LYS A 503 -17.18 -36.04 -56.21
CA LYS A 503 -17.63 -35.69 -57.57
C LYS A 503 -17.86 -34.19 -57.63
N VAL A 504 -16.88 -33.44 -58.13
CA VAL A 504 -16.99 -31.98 -58.22
C VAL A 504 -17.53 -31.59 -59.61
N GLY A 505 -18.64 -30.85 -59.65
CA GLY A 505 -19.14 -30.24 -60.90
C GLY A 505 -18.23 -29.12 -61.40
N GLN A 506 -18.48 -28.61 -62.62
CA GLN A 506 -17.66 -27.60 -63.34
C GLN A 506 -17.42 -26.26 -62.60
N GLU A 507 -17.94 -26.04 -61.40
CA GLU A 507 -17.76 -24.80 -60.61
C GLU A 507 -16.64 -24.88 -59.54
N VAL A 508 -15.64 -25.75 -59.73
CA VAL A 508 -14.49 -25.92 -58.79
C VAL A 508 -13.70 -24.62 -58.61
N GLU A 509 -13.59 -23.81 -59.66
CA GLU A 509 -12.86 -22.53 -59.63
C GLU A 509 -13.50 -21.52 -58.67
N LYS A 510 -14.84 -21.56 -58.50
CA LYS A 510 -15.55 -20.69 -57.54
C LYS A 510 -15.29 -21.08 -56.08
N LEU A 511 -15.05 -22.36 -55.82
CA LEU A 511 -14.70 -22.85 -54.48
C LEU A 511 -13.23 -22.53 -54.11
N ALA A 512 -12.37 -22.33 -55.10
CA ALA A 512 -10.95 -22.01 -54.91
C ALA A 512 -10.72 -20.57 -54.42
N THR A 513 -11.67 -19.65 -54.62
CA THR A 513 -11.55 -18.27 -54.11
C THR A 513 -11.76 -18.20 -52.60
N GLY A 514 -12.52 -19.13 -52.02
CA GLY A 514 -12.86 -19.16 -50.59
C GLY A 514 -13.78 -18.02 -50.12
N TYR A 515 -14.20 -17.12 -51.02
CA TYR A 515 -15.06 -15.97 -50.73
C TYR A 515 -16.53 -16.20 -51.10
N ASP A 516 -16.82 -17.26 -51.84
CA ASP A 516 -18.17 -17.64 -52.26
C ASP A 516 -18.73 -18.81 -51.43
N VAL A 517 -20.06 -18.85 -51.29
CA VAL A 517 -20.76 -19.90 -50.55
C VAL A 517 -20.63 -21.23 -51.29
N ALA A 518 -20.32 -22.31 -50.57
CA ALA A 518 -20.27 -23.64 -51.18
C ALA A 518 -21.68 -24.06 -51.65
N PRO A 519 -21.85 -24.46 -52.93
CA PRO A 519 -23.15 -24.82 -53.47
C PRO A 519 -23.66 -26.15 -52.89
N ASP A 520 -24.97 -26.39 -52.89
CA ASP A 520 -25.57 -27.56 -52.24
C ASP A 520 -25.22 -28.91 -52.94
N ASN A 521 -24.55 -28.87 -54.08
CA ASN A 521 -24.26 -30.02 -54.95
C ASN A 521 -22.80 -30.51 -54.90
N VAL A 522 -21.99 -30.12 -53.91
CA VAL A 522 -20.57 -30.55 -53.81
C VAL A 522 -20.43 -32.03 -53.39
N GLY A 523 -21.47 -32.64 -52.83
CA GLY A 523 -21.51 -34.06 -52.49
C GLY A 523 -21.09 -34.41 -51.05
N SER A 524 -20.99 -35.71 -50.75
CA SER A 524 -20.66 -36.23 -49.41
C SER A 524 -19.20 -36.70 -49.32
N LEU A 525 -18.45 -36.20 -48.34
CA LEU A 525 -17.10 -36.67 -48.03
C LEU A 525 -17.14 -37.98 -47.25
N ARG A 526 -16.35 -38.98 -47.68
CA ARG A 526 -16.21 -40.27 -47.00
C ARG A 526 -14.74 -40.59 -46.75
N VAL A 527 -14.41 -40.94 -45.51
CA VAL A 527 -13.04 -41.31 -45.13
C VAL A 527 -13.06 -42.74 -44.58
N GLY A 528 -12.78 -43.70 -45.47
CA GLY A 528 -12.73 -45.14 -45.16
C GLY A 528 -13.49 -46.00 -46.17
N GLY A 529 -12.76 -46.56 -47.13
CA GLY A 529 -13.26 -47.56 -48.09
C GLY A 529 -12.09 -48.07 -48.93
N SER A 530 -11.87 -49.39 -48.90
CA SER A 530 -10.89 -50.08 -49.75
C SER A 530 -10.97 -49.60 -51.21
N GLN A 531 -9.82 -49.22 -51.77
CA GLN A 531 -9.64 -48.87 -53.17
C GLN A 531 -10.33 -49.90 -54.08
N GLN A 532 -11.34 -49.48 -54.83
CA GLN A 532 -11.59 -50.05 -56.14
C GLN A 532 -10.82 -49.20 -57.14
N SER A 533 -9.74 -49.78 -57.64
CA SER A 533 -8.93 -49.25 -58.73
C SER A 533 -9.80 -49.11 -59.98
N LEU A 534 -9.97 -47.89 -60.45
CA LEU A 534 -10.29 -47.59 -61.84
C LEU A 534 -9.35 -46.48 -62.29
N LEU A 535 -8.21 -46.88 -62.88
CA LEU A 535 -7.56 -46.11 -63.95
C LEU A 535 -8.56 -46.01 -65.12
N PRO A 536 -8.62 -44.91 -65.89
CA PRO A 536 -7.49 -44.32 -66.64
C PRO A 536 -7.50 -42.77 -66.57
N ASP A 537 -6.63 -41.92 -67.10
CA ASP A 537 -5.51 -41.93 -68.04
C ASP A 537 -4.48 -40.89 -67.53
N THR A 538 -3.21 -41.10 -67.87
CA THR A 538 -2.12 -40.12 -67.73
C THR A 538 -2.44 -38.81 -68.47
N VAL A 539 -2.49 -37.69 -67.74
CA VAL A 539 -2.35 -36.34 -68.30
C VAL A 539 -0.98 -35.82 -67.92
N GLU A 540 -0.06 -35.81 -68.89
CA GLU A 540 1.22 -35.08 -68.80
C GLU A 540 0.93 -33.57 -68.78
N LEU A 541 1.43 -32.87 -67.77
CA LEU A 541 1.49 -31.40 -67.74
C LEU A 541 2.87 -30.96 -68.22
N HIS A 542 2.94 -30.44 -69.44
CA HIS A 542 4.09 -29.68 -69.90
C HIS A 542 4.11 -28.29 -69.24
N PRO A 543 5.26 -27.82 -68.72
CA PRO A 543 5.41 -26.45 -68.28
C PRO A 543 5.71 -25.55 -69.50
N GLU A 544 4.81 -24.62 -69.81
CA GLU A 544 5.19 -23.44 -70.61
C GLU A 544 5.89 -22.40 -69.72
N LYS A 545 6.87 -21.73 -70.33
CA LYS A 545 7.83 -20.79 -69.74
C LYS A 545 7.20 -19.46 -69.32
#